data_AF-A0A497QYP7-F1
#
_entry.id   AF-A0A497QYP7-F1
#
_cell.length_a   1.000
_cell.length_b   1.000
_cell.length_c   1.000
_cell.angle_alpha   90.00
_cell.angle_beta   90.00
_cell.angle_gamma   90.00
#
_symmetry.space_group_name_H-M   'P 1'
#
loop_
_entity.id
_entity.type
_entity.pdbx_description
1 polymer ?
#
loop_
_entity_poly.entity_id
_entity_poly.type
_entity_poly.pdbx_seq_one_letter_code
_entity_poly.pdbx_strand_id
1 'polypeptide(L)'
;MNEQTTEEVTTEEVTEEVQPVSTEDLLDSVTDDLFEGDTDQPEESEVKEEPETKDEEKKETPDLHKVKVDGEEQEVDYSELLKGYQTAKHNTQTAQQLAESQRELAPVIGLAKRLTDDPKFAEHVFGYGKEPDQELDPIEQIKADAVKAAEAKVEKRFETHNEELQQIEIDNIRQKVQQDPLYEKVQGALHNYVASMPKNMQSTMMATLDRDPQTYIEMYQKARAQIAPEKKETVKTKPPVLVETGVTEEVPLETITKQKLDKERAKILKSGDHAALEDYFTMKGGLVDSLGL
;
A
#
# COMPACT_ATOMS: atom_id res chain seq x y z
N MET A 1 32.25 -24.68 72.08
CA MET A 1 33.67 -24.85 71.69
C MET A 1 33.64 -25.02 70.19
N ASN A 2 33.84 -23.92 69.44
CA ASN A 2 35.13 -23.49 68.89
C ASN A 2 35.58 -24.50 67.81
N GLU A 3 35.87 -24.14 66.56
CA GLU A 3 36.41 -22.90 66.04
C GLU A 3 36.06 -22.72 64.54
N GLN A 4 35.91 -21.46 64.18
CA GLN A 4 36.02 -20.91 62.84
C GLN A 4 37.52 -20.85 62.50
N THR A 5 37.94 -21.26 61.30
CA THR A 5 39.21 -20.80 60.74
C THR A 5 39.10 -20.71 59.22
N THR A 6 39.35 -19.48 58.76
CA THR A 6 39.48 -18.98 57.39
C THR A 6 40.87 -19.25 56.80
N GLU A 7 40.99 -18.95 55.50
CA GLU A 7 42.22 -18.80 54.68
C GLU A 7 42.75 -20.14 54.09
N GLU A 8 43.16 -20.24 52.82
CA GLU A 8 43.78 -19.27 51.93
C GLU A 8 43.29 -19.39 50.47
N VAL A 9 43.27 -18.23 49.83
CA VAL A 9 43.30 -18.01 48.39
C VAL A 9 44.68 -18.45 47.87
N THR A 10 44.72 -19.26 46.82
CA THR A 10 45.92 -19.34 45.96
C THR A 10 45.47 -19.22 44.51
N THR A 11 45.65 -18.01 44.02
CA THR A 11 45.75 -17.61 42.63
C THR A 11 46.86 -18.38 41.93
N GLU A 12 46.53 -19.19 40.93
CA GLU A 12 47.42 -19.45 39.80
C GLU A 12 46.90 -18.65 38.61
N GLU A 13 47.61 -17.55 38.34
CA GLU A 13 47.65 -16.85 37.06
C GLU A 13 47.93 -17.84 35.92
N VAL A 14 47.01 -17.93 34.96
CA VAL A 14 47.37 -18.11 33.56
C VAL A 14 46.93 -16.83 32.86
N THR A 15 47.86 -15.89 32.82
CA THR A 15 47.85 -14.69 31.99
C THR A 15 48.00 -15.13 30.55
N GLU A 16 46.88 -15.37 29.87
CA GLU A 16 46.84 -15.34 28.40
C GLU A 16 46.35 -13.95 28.00
N GLU A 17 47.30 -13.10 27.61
CA GLU A 17 47.09 -11.79 27.01
C GLU A 17 46.21 -11.93 25.76
N VAL A 18 44.90 -11.76 25.92
CA VAL A 18 44.03 -11.49 24.77
C VAL A 18 44.13 -10.01 24.49
N GLN A 19 45.01 -9.67 23.56
CA GLN A 19 45.09 -8.32 22.98
C GLN A 19 43.70 -7.89 22.49
N PRO A 20 43.28 -6.64 22.71
CA PRO A 20 42.07 -6.13 22.10
C PRO A 20 42.32 -6.04 20.59
N VAL A 21 41.75 -6.99 19.84
CA VAL A 21 41.74 -6.92 18.39
C VAL A 21 40.88 -5.71 18.03
N SER A 22 41.53 -4.62 17.60
CA SER A 22 40.87 -3.41 17.15
C SER A 22 39.96 -3.76 15.97
N THR A 23 38.69 -3.38 16.08
CA THR A 23 37.68 -3.56 15.01
C THR A 23 37.96 -2.73 13.76
N GLU A 24 39.06 -1.96 13.74
CA GLU A 24 39.47 -1.12 12.62
C GLU A 24 40.27 -1.88 11.56
N ASP A 25 40.94 -3.00 11.90
CA ASP A 25 41.70 -3.81 10.93
C ASP A 25 40.84 -4.79 10.12
N LEU A 26 39.57 -5.03 10.49
CA LEU A 26 38.69 -5.94 9.74
C LEU A 26 37.96 -5.26 8.57
N LEU A 27 38.02 -3.93 8.49
CA LEU A 27 37.37 -3.12 7.45
C LEU A 27 38.29 -2.77 6.27
N ASP A 28 39.61 -2.91 6.43
CA ASP A 28 40.60 -2.55 5.40
C ASP A 28 40.96 -3.71 4.44
N SER A 29 40.42 -4.93 4.66
CA SER A 29 40.70 -6.10 3.82
C SER A 29 39.64 -6.40 2.75
N VAL A 30 38.58 -5.60 2.66
CA VAL A 30 37.45 -5.85 1.71
C VAL A 30 37.43 -4.85 0.55
N THR A 31 38.32 -3.85 0.54
CA THR A 31 38.31 -2.79 -0.47
C THR A 31 39.45 -2.82 -1.51
N ASP A 32 40.32 -3.83 -1.49
CA ASP A 32 41.54 -3.80 -2.31
C ASP A 32 41.64 -4.89 -3.40
N ASP A 33 40.51 -5.42 -3.88
CA ASP A 33 40.54 -6.45 -4.93
C ASP A 33 39.41 -6.36 -5.96
N LEU A 34 39.02 -5.13 -6.36
CA LEU A 34 38.08 -4.95 -7.47
C LEU A 34 38.24 -3.63 -8.23
N PHE A 35 39.45 -3.29 -8.69
CA PHE A 35 39.59 -2.36 -9.82
C PHE A 35 40.93 -2.46 -10.56
N GLU A 36 41.17 -3.59 -11.22
CA GLU A 36 42.09 -3.64 -12.36
C GLU A 36 41.37 -4.32 -13.53
N GLY A 37 41.11 -3.55 -14.59
CA GLY A 37 40.35 -4.05 -15.74
C GLY A 37 40.06 -3.00 -16.80
N ASP A 38 41.12 -2.36 -17.30
CA ASP A 38 41.35 -2.06 -18.72
C ASP A 38 40.15 -1.54 -19.55
N THR A 39 39.98 -0.21 -19.57
CA THR A 39 39.22 0.47 -20.64
C THR A 39 40.05 0.51 -21.92
N ASP A 40 39.91 -0.55 -22.73
CA ASP A 40 40.32 -0.53 -24.13
C ASP A 40 39.25 0.23 -24.95
N GLN A 41 39.62 1.46 -25.29
CA GLN A 41 38.95 2.35 -26.23
C GLN A 41 39.44 2.02 -27.64
N PRO A 42 38.54 1.85 -28.62
CA PRO A 42 38.84 2.26 -29.98
C PRO A 42 37.92 3.40 -30.44
N GLU A 43 38.58 4.48 -30.87
CA GLU A 43 38.05 5.52 -31.74
C GLU A 43 37.76 5.02 -33.17
N GLU A 44 37.12 5.89 -33.96
CA GLU A 44 36.91 5.86 -35.42
C GLU A 44 35.77 4.95 -35.93
N SER A 45 34.88 5.36 -36.85
CA SER A 45 34.83 6.52 -37.74
C SER A 45 33.41 6.68 -38.33
N GLU A 46 33.10 7.91 -38.72
CA GLU A 46 31.91 8.38 -39.41
C GLU A 46 31.98 8.07 -40.91
N VAL A 47 31.03 7.33 -41.51
CA VAL A 47 30.73 7.38 -42.96
C VAL A 47 29.24 7.17 -43.23
N LYS A 48 28.63 8.19 -43.86
CA LYS A 48 27.33 8.19 -44.55
C LYS A 48 27.29 7.17 -45.69
N GLU A 49 26.14 6.52 -45.89
CA GLU A 49 25.47 6.41 -47.20
C GLU A 49 24.07 5.78 -47.04
N GLU A 50 23.02 6.59 -47.26
CA GLU A 50 21.78 6.11 -47.88
C GLU A 50 22.09 5.76 -49.35
N PRO A 51 21.42 4.75 -49.94
CA PRO A 51 20.30 5.11 -50.79
C PRO A 51 19.09 4.15 -50.75
N GLU A 52 17.91 4.79 -50.81
CA GLU A 52 16.75 4.49 -51.64
C GLU A 52 16.33 3.02 -51.90
N THR A 53 15.18 2.69 -51.32
CA THR A 53 14.01 2.05 -51.94
C THR A 53 14.23 1.14 -53.16
N LYS A 54 13.91 -0.15 -52.97
CA LYS A 54 13.22 -0.93 -54.00
C LYS A 54 12.21 -1.87 -53.35
N ASP A 55 10.94 -1.51 -53.51
CA ASP A 55 9.79 -2.39 -53.39
C ASP A 55 10.03 -3.66 -54.22
N GLU A 56 10.18 -4.79 -53.55
CA GLU A 56 9.93 -6.11 -54.13
C GLU A 56 9.03 -6.88 -53.17
N GLU A 57 7.75 -6.90 -53.55
CA GLU A 57 6.63 -7.67 -53.04
C GLU A 57 6.99 -9.18 -53.08
N LYS A 58 7.76 -9.64 -52.08
CA LYS A 58 8.17 -11.04 -51.94
C LYS A 58 7.09 -11.78 -51.15
N LYS A 59 6.34 -12.63 -51.85
CA LYS A 59 5.44 -13.63 -51.23
C LYS A 59 6.19 -14.36 -50.12
N GLU A 60 5.70 -14.19 -48.90
CA GLU A 60 6.16 -14.83 -47.67
C GLU A 60 6.09 -16.35 -47.79
N THR A 61 7.21 -17.00 -48.09
CA THR A 61 7.45 -18.36 -47.62
C THR A 61 7.96 -18.24 -46.19
N PRO A 62 7.38 -18.94 -45.19
CA PRO A 62 7.88 -18.88 -43.83
C PRO A 62 9.35 -19.34 -43.83
N ASP A 63 10.24 -18.47 -43.37
CA ASP A 63 11.66 -18.79 -43.22
C ASP A 63 11.77 -19.76 -42.05
N LEU A 64 11.74 -21.05 -42.36
CA LEU A 64 11.80 -22.14 -41.38
C LEU A 64 13.25 -22.32 -40.93
N HIS A 65 13.47 -22.17 -39.62
CA HIS A 65 14.76 -22.36 -38.98
C HIS A 65 14.79 -23.68 -38.21
N LYS A 66 15.88 -24.44 -38.34
CA LYS A 66 16.10 -25.66 -37.53
C LYS A 66 16.67 -25.29 -36.18
N VAL A 67 15.93 -25.56 -35.12
CA VAL A 67 16.32 -25.32 -33.73
C VAL A 67 16.30 -26.64 -32.98
N LYS A 68 17.27 -26.83 -32.08
CA LYS A 68 17.30 -27.99 -31.18
C LYS A 68 16.57 -27.62 -29.89
N VAL A 69 15.41 -28.23 -29.68
CA VAL A 69 14.63 -28.12 -28.43
C VAL A 69 14.68 -29.49 -27.77
N ASP A 70 15.16 -29.54 -26.53
CA ASP A 70 15.28 -30.79 -25.74
C ASP A 70 16.02 -31.95 -26.43
N GLY A 71 16.96 -31.62 -27.32
CA GLY A 71 17.79 -32.59 -28.04
C GLY A 71 17.22 -33.08 -29.38
N GLU A 72 16.01 -32.68 -29.76
CA GLU A 72 15.39 -32.99 -31.05
C GLU A 72 15.44 -31.79 -32.00
N GLU A 73 15.70 -32.03 -33.29
CA GLU A 73 15.73 -30.99 -34.32
C GLU A 73 14.31 -30.68 -34.80
N GLN A 74 13.82 -29.48 -34.51
CA GLN A 74 12.50 -29.01 -34.91
C GLN A 74 12.63 -27.82 -35.88
N GLU A 75 11.85 -27.85 -36.95
CA GLU A 75 11.72 -26.71 -37.87
C GLU A 75 10.66 -25.76 -37.32
N VAL A 76 11.07 -24.54 -37.00
CA VAL A 76 10.27 -23.48 -36.36
C VAL A 76 10.28 -22.24 -37.24
N ASP A 77 9.16 -21.54 -37.32
CA ASP A 77 9.09 -20.28 -38.05
C ASP A 77 9.89 -19.17 -37.34
N TYR A 78 10.35 -18.16 -38.08
CA TYR A 78 11.12 -17.04 -37.53
C TYR A 78 10.38 -16.32 -36.38
N SER A 79 9.05 -16.23 -36.47
CA SER A 79 8.23 -15.63 -35.41
C SER A 79 8.23 -16.44 -34.11
N GLU A 80 8.32 -17.77 -34.20
CA GLU A 80 8.39 -18.68 -33.05
C GLU A 80 9.79 -18.70 -32.44
N LEU A 81 10.84 -18.61 -33.28
CA LEU A 81 12.23 -18.45 -32.85
C LEU A 81 12.40 -17.20 -31.98
N LEU A 82 11.87 -16.05 -32.44
CA LEU A 82 11.98 -14.79 -31.71
C LEU A 82 11.24 -14.84 -30.36
N LYS A 83 10.04 -15.42 -30.34
CA LYS A 83 9.28 -15.64 -29.09
C LYS A 83 10.02 -16.56 -28.13
N GLY A 84 10.63 -17.64 -28.65
CA GLY A 84 11.46 -18.55 -27.85
C GLY A 84 12.64 -17.84 -27.21
N TYR A 85 13.36 -17.00 -27.97
CA TYR A 85 14.48 -16.22 -27.46
C TYR A 85 14.06 -15.19 -26.40
N GLN A 86 12.96 -14.46 -26.65
CA GLN A 86 12.41 -13.50 -25.69
C GLN A 86 11.98 -14.20 -24.39
N THR A 87 11.32 -15.35 -24.50
CA THR A 87 10.90 -16.16 -23.34
C THR A 87 12.10 -16.71 -22.57
N ALA A 88 13.12 -17.22 -23.26
CA ALA A 88 14.35 -17.71 -22.64
C ALA A 88 15.09 -16.60 -21.88
N LYS A 89 15.18 -15.40 -22.48
CA LYS A 89 15.76 -14.22 -21.82
C LYS A 89 14.95 -13.83 -20.57
N HIS A 90 13.63 -13.77 -20.68
CA HIS A 90 12.76 -13.45 -19.55
C HIS A 90 12.87 -14.50 -18.42
N ASN A 91 12.89 -15.79 -18.77
CA ASN A 91 13.05 -16.87 -17.79
C ASN A 91 14.42 -16.83 -17.10
N THR A 92 15.47 -16.47 -17.83
CA THR A 92 16.81 -16.28 -17.25
C THR A 92 16.83 -15.09 -16.30
N GLN A 93 16.26 -13.95 -16.70
CA GLN A 93 16.19 -12.76 -15.85
C GLN A 93 15.37 -13.00 -14.59
N THR A 94 14.21 -13.64 -14.70
CA THR A 94 13.37 -13.99 -13.54
C THR A 94 14.04 -14.99 -12.62
N ALA A 95 14.77 -15.97 -13.14
CA ALA A 95 15.57 -16.88 -12.31
C ALA A 95 16.70 -16.16 -11.55
N GLN A 96 17.37 -15.20 -12.20
CA GLN A 96 18.39 -14.37 -11.55
C GLN A 96 17.79 -13.49 -10.45
N GLN A 97 16.69 -12.79 -10.74
CA GLN A 97 15.95 -11.99 -9.76
C GLN A 97 15.46 -12.83 -8.57
N LEU A 98 15.00 -14.05 -8.82
CA LEU A 98 14.59 -14.97 -7.76
C LEU A 98 15.78 -15.38 -6.90
N ALA A 99 16.94 -15.67 -7.51
CA ALA A 99 18.15 -16.02 -6.77
C ALA A 99 18.67 -14.83 -5.93
N GLU A 100 18.61 -13.61 -6.46
CA GLU A 100 18.94 -12.38 -5.75
C GLU A 100 18.00 -12.16 -4.57
N SER A 101 16.68 -12.25 -4.80
CA SER A 101 15.67 -12.13 -3.75
C SER A 101 15.85 -13.18 -2.66
N GLN A 102 16.20 -14.43 -3.01
CA GLN A 102 16.48 -15.47 -2.02
C GLN A 102 17.74 -15.17 -1.19
N ARG A 103 18.79 -14.58 -1.80
CA ARG A 103 19.98 -14.16 -1.07
C ARG A 103 19.68 -13.02 -0.11
N GLU A 104 18.86 -12.05 -0.53
CA GLU A 104 18.42 -10.94 0.31
C GLU A 104 17.55 -11.42 1.49
N LEU A 105 16.67 -12.39 1.25
CA LEU A 105 15.75 -12.91 2.27
C LEU A 105 16.39 -13.94 3.21
N ALA A 106 17.45 -14.64 2.80
CA ALA A 106 18.14 -15.64 3.61
C ALA A 106 18.49 -15.18 5.04
N PRO A 107 19.10 -13.99 5.27
CA PRO A 107 19.41 -13.52 6.63
C PRO A 107 18.14 -13.25 7.47
N VAL A 108 17.10 -12.68 6.85
CA VAL A 108 15.82 -12.38 7.53
C VAL A 108 15.11 -13.67 7.94
N ILE A 109 15.10 -14.67 7.06
CA ILE A 109 14.54 -16.00 7.37
C ILE A 109 15.32 -16.66 8.50
N GLY A 110 16.65 -16.52 8.54
CA GLY A 110 17.48 -17.01 9.64
C GLY A 110 17.13 -16.37 10.98
N LEU A 111 16.95 -15.04 11.00
CA LEU A 111 16.52 -14.30 12.19
C LEU A 111 15.10 -14.67 12.63
N ALA A 112 14.16 -14.78 11.69
CA ALA A 112 12.78 -15.15 11.97
C ALA A 112 12.67 -16.56 12.55
N LYS A 113 13.45 -17.51 12.01
CA LYS A 113 13.55 -18.87 12.59
C LYS A 113 14.11 -18.82 14.00
N ARG A 114 15.20 -18.07 14.23
CA ARG A 114 15.79 -17.92 15.56
C ARG A 114 14.84 -17.26 16.56
N LEU A 115 14.04 -16.29 16.12
CA LEU A 115 13.00 -15.65 16.93
C LEU A 115 11.88 -16.63 17.32
N THR A 116 11.60 -17.61 16.47
CA THR A 116 10.55 -18.61 16.71
C THR A 116 11.06 -19.79 17.57
N ASP A 117 12.29 -20.23 17.31
CA ASP A 117 12.86 -21.45 17.89
C ASP A 117 13.59 -21.19 19.23
N ASP A 118 14.05 -19.96 19.50
CA ASP A 118 14.75 -19.58 20.72
C ASP A 118 13.95 -18.54 21.53
N PRO A 119 13.20 -18.99 22.57
CA PRO A 119 12.43 -18.10 23.43
C PRO A 119 13.26 -17.05 24.15
N LYS A 120 14.54 -17.33 24.48
CA LYS A 120 15.41 -16.36 25.16
C LYS A 120 15.87 -15.26 24.20
N PHE A 121 16.15 -15.62 22.95
CA PHE A 121 16.42 -14.65 21.90
C PHE A 121 15.19 -13.79 21.62
N ALA A 122 13.99 -14.39 21.59
CA ALA A 122 12.74 -13.65 21.47
C ALA A 122 12.53 -12.67 22.64
N GLU A 123 12.66 -13.12 23.88
CA GLU A 123 12.57 -12.26 25.07
C GLU A 123 13.58 -11.11 25.03
N HIS A 124 14.81 -11.38 24.58
CA HIS A 124 15.84 -10.34 24.44
C HIS A 124 15.49 -9.32 23.34
N VAL A 125 15.00 -9.77 22.17
CA VAL A 125 14.61 -8.88 21.07
C VAL A 125 13.37 -8.05 21.44
N PHE A 126 12.35 -8.67 22.05
CA PHE A 126 11.14 -7.99 22.51
C PHE A 126 11.34 -7.18 23.81
N GLY A 127 12.39 -7.48 24.56
CA GLY A 127 12.82 -6.77 25.76
C GLY A 127 13.85 -5.66 25.49
N TYR A 128 14.35 -5.55 24.26
CA TYR A 128 15.35 -4.54 23.91
C TYR A 128 14.75 -3.14 24.09
N GLY A 129 15.36 -2.33 24.97
CA GLY A 129 14.86 -0.99 25.31
C GLY A 129 13.77 -0.95 26.38
N LYS A 130 13.37 -2.09 26.97
CA LYS A 130 12.68 -2.07 28.26
C LYS A 130 13.72 -1.81 29.33
N GLU A 131 13.67 -0.63 29.92
CA GLU A 131 14.42 -0.38 31.16
C GLU A 131 14.00 -1.43 32.20
N PRO A 132 14.95 -2.03 32.95
CA PRO A 132 14.56 -2.89 34.06
C PRO A 132 13.63 -2.08 34.95
N ASP A 133 12.51 -2.67 35.40
CA ASP A 133 11.55 -2.03 36.30
C ASP A 133 12.30 -1.49 37.53
N GLN A 134 12.78 -0.25 37.44
CA GLN A 134 13.25 0.51 38.57
C GLN A 134 11.98 0.79 39.35
N GLU A 135 11.95 0.37 40.62
CA GLU A 135 10.91 0.80 41.53
C GLU A 135 10.90 2.32 41.52
N LEU A 136 9.97 2.89 40.75
CA LEU A 136 9.76 4.33 40.64
C LEU A 136 9.63 4.88 42.05
N ASP A 137 10.38 5.93 42.37
CA ASP A 137 10.28 6.61 43.66
C ASP A 137 8.79 6.93 43.92
N PRO A 138 8.30 6.91 45.18
CA PRO A 138 6.88 7.13 45.47
C PRO A 138 6.31 8.43 44.88
N ILE A 139 7.14 9.45 44.69
CA ILE A 139 6.78 10.72 44.04
C ILE A 139 6.61 10.54 42.52
N GLU A 140 7.44 9.71 41.90
CA GLU A 140 7.35 9.41 40.47
C GLU A 140 6.15 8.52 40.16
N GLN A 141 5.80 7.58 41.06
CA GLN A 141 4.55 6.81 40.96
C GLN A 141 3.33 7.73 40.97
N ILE A 142 3.27 8.70 41.88
CA ILE A 142 2.17 9.68 41.94
C ILE A 142 2.08 10.50 40.64
N LYS A 143 3.23 10.88 40.06
CA LYS A 143 3.26 11.59 38.76
C LYS A 143 2.77 10.69 37.62
N ALA A 144 3.24 9.45 37.56
CA ALA A 144 2.83 8.49 36.54
C ALA A 144 1.32 8.20 36.62
N ASP A 145 0.78 8.00 37.82
CA ASP A 145 -0.66 7.82 38.04
C ASP A 145 -1.46 9.06 37.65
N ALA A 146 -0.97 10.26 37.96
CA ALA A 146 -1.61 11.50 37.57
C ALA A 146 -1.63 11.71 36.05
N VAL A 147 -0.53 11.38 35.35
CA VAL A 147 -0.44 11.42 33.89
C VAL A 147 -1.41 10.40 33.28
N LYS A 148 -1.39 9.14 33.74
CA LYS A 148 -2.29 8.10 33.28
C LYS A 148 -3.76 8.46 33.49
N ALA A 149 -4.10 9.07 34.63
CA ALA A 149 -5.45 9.54 34.92
C ALA A 149 -5.84 10.76 34.05
N ALA A 150 -4.89 11.58 33.64
CA ALA A 150 -5.12 12.68 32.69
C ALA A 150 -5.32 12.16 31.27
N GLU A 151 -4.49 11.21 30.82
CA GLU A 151 -4.61 10.53 29.53
C GLU A 151 -5.96 9.82 29.40
N ALA A 152 -6.38 9.04 30.40
CA ALA A 152 -7.68 8.38 30.39
C ALA A 152 -8.86 9.37 30.29
N LYS A 153 -8.72 10.58 30.85
CA LYS A 153 -9.74 11.64 30.71
C LYS A 153 -9.74 12.25 29.33
N VAL A 154 -8.57 12.42 28.71
CA VAL A 154 -8.43 12.93 27.34
C VAL A 154 -8.98 11.91 26.34
N GLU A 155 -8.63 10.64 26.49
CA GLU A 155 -9.13 9.54 25.67
C GLU A 155 -10.64 9.44 25.74
N LYS A 156 -11.22 9.46 26.95
CA LYS A 156 -12.68 9.47 27.10
C LYS A 156 -13.35 10.68 26.43
N ARG A 157 -12.72 11.86 26.48
CA ARG A 157 -13.25 13.05 25.78
C ARG A 157 -13.17 12.88 24.27
N PHE A 158 -12.09 12.29 23.77
CA PHE A 158 -11.90 12.02 22.35
C PHE A 158 -12.91 11.00 21.85
N GLU A 159 -13.15 9.90 22.60
CA GLU A 159 -14.19 8.93 22.30
C GLU A 159 -15.56 9.59 22.21
N THR A 160 -15.96 10.38 23.21
CA THR A 160 -17.25 11.08 23.18
C THR A 160 -17.37 12.04 22.00
N HIS A 161 -16.29 12.77 21.69
CA HIS A 161 -16.29 13.70 20.57
C HIS A 161 -16.38 12.97 19.21
N ASN A 162 -15.70 11.84 19.08
CA ASN A 162 -15.76 11.02 17.89
C ASN A 162 -17.15 10.40 17.67
N GLU A 163 -17.79 9.93 18.74
CA GLU A 163 -19.18 9.46 18.69
C GLU A 163 -20.14 10.58 18.28
N GLU A 164 -19.96 11.81 18.79
CA GLU A 164 -20.74 12.98 18.38
C GLU A 164 -20.53 13.32 16.89
N LEU A 165 -19.29 13.26 16.39
CA LEU A 165 -18.99 13.51 14.98
C LEU A 165 -19.65 12.47 14.06
N GLN A 166 -19.59 11.19 14.42
CA GLN A 166 -20.28 10.12 13.68
C GLN A 166 -21.79 10.35 13.64
N GLN A 167 -22.38 10.77 14.75
CA GLN A 167 -23.80 11.07 14.83
C GLN A 167 -24.18 12.27 13.93
N ILE A 168 -23.37 13.33 13.92
CA ILE A 168 -23.58 14.48 13.04
C ILE A 168 -23.47 14.06 11.56
N GLU A 169 -22.50 13.19 11.24
CA GLU A 169 -22.29 12.72 9.88
C GLU A 169 -23.48 11.90 9.38
N ILE A 170 -23.98 10.95 10.17
CA ILE A 170 -25.13 10.14 9.76
C ILE A 170 -26.40 11.00 9.62
N ASP A 171 -26.61 11.98 10.49
CA ASP A 171 -27.77 12.88 10.39
C ASP A 171 -27.70 13.74 9.12
N ASN A 172 -26.51 14.23 8.75
CA ASN A 172 -26.29 14.94 7.50
C ASN A 172 -26.55 14.05 6.28
N ILE A 173 -26.12 12.79 6.32
CA ILE A 173 -26.38 11.82 5.24
C ILE A 173 -27.86 11.52 5.12
N ARG A 174 -28.56 11.31 6.24
CA ARG A 174 -30.02 11.09 6.26
C ARG A 174 -30.75 12.25 5.64
N GLN A 175 -30.38 13.49 5.96
CA GLN A 175 -30.97 14.68 5.34
C GLN A 175 -30.73 14.74 3.84
N LYS A 176 -29.52 14.43 3.36
CA LYS A 176 -29.22 14.37 1.91
C LYS A 176 -30.03 13.29 1.21
N VAL A 177 -30.13 12.12 1.83
CA VAL A 177 -30.85 10.96 1.30
C VAL A 177 -32.36 11.18 1.28
N GLN A 178 -32.92 11.92 2.24
CA GLN A 178 -34.33 12.33 2.23
C GLN A 178 -34.72 13.23 1.05
N GLN A 179 -33.74 13.89 0.41
CA GLN A 179 -33.99 14.66 -0.81
C GLN A 179 -34.15 13.78 -2.06
N ASP A 180 -33.88 12.47 -1.96
CA ASP A 180 -34.05 11.53 -3.06
C ASP A 180 -35.55 11.27 -3.31
N PRO A 181 -36.07 11.47 -4.53
CA PRO A 181 -37.46 11.15 -4.88
C PRO A 181 -37.85 9.68 -4.63
N LEU A 182 -36.88 8.77 -4.59
CA LEU A 182 -37.11 7.34 -4.33
C LEU A 182 -36.89 6.94 -2.86
N TYR A 183 -36.61 7.89 -1.96
CA TYR A 183 -36.25 7.64 -0.56
C TYR A 183 -37.14 6.60 0.12
N GLU A 184 -38.46 6.82 0.14
CA GLU A 184 -39.43 5.93 0.81
C GLU A 184 -39.37 4.49 0.29
N LYS A 185 -39.18 4.31 -1.03
CA LYS A 185 -39.07 2.98 -1.64
C LYS A 185 -37.76 2.31 -1.25
N VAL A 186 -36.66 3.06 -1.22
CA VAL A 186 -35.33 2.56 -0.84
C VAL A 186 -35.30 2.18 0.64
N GLN A 187 -35.86 3.01 1.52
CA GLN A 187 -36.00 2.71 2.94
C GLN A 187 -36.85 1.46 3.16
N GLY A 188 -37.99 1.33 2.47
CA GLY A 188 -38.80 0.11 2.53
C GLY A 188 -38.03 -1.14 2.11
N ALA A 189 -37.25 -1.07 1.04
CA ALA A 189 -36.39 -2.19 0.62
C ALA A 189 -35.29 -2.51 1.62
N LEU A 190 -34.67 -1.50 2.24
CA LEU A 190 -33.66 -1.65 3.28
C LEU A 190 -34.25 -2.31 4.54
N HIS A 191 -35.42 -1.87 4.99
CA HIS A 191 -36.15 -2.50 6.08
C HIS A 191 -36.52 -3.96 5.77
N ASN A 192 -36.99 -4.24 4.55
CA ASN A 192 -37.30 -5.60 4.11
C ASN A 192 -36.05 -6.48 4.07
N TYR A 193 -34.93 -5.93 3.61
CA TYR A 193 -33.64 -6.63 3.60
C TYR A 193 -33.19 -6.98 5.03
N VAL A 194 -33.24 -6.03 5.96
CA VAL A 194 -32.93 -6.30 7.35
C VAL A 194 -33.92 -7.32 7.94
N ALA A 195 -35.22 -7.19 7.67
CA ALA A 195 -36.24 -8.14 8.12
C ALA A 195 -36.05 -9.56 7.57
N SER A 196 -35.41 -9.71 6.40
CA SER A 196 -35.07 -11.01 5.81
C SER A 196 -33.92 -11.72 6.52
N MET A 197 -33.13 -10.99 7.33
CA MET A 197 -32.05 -11.57 8.13
C MET A 197 -32.59 -12.31 9.36
N PRO A 198 -31.81 -13.24 9.94
CA PRO A 198 -32.10 -13.85 11.24
C PRO A 198 -32.28 -12.80 12.35
N LYS A 199 -33.24 -13.00 13.27
CA LYS A 199 -33.59 -12.03 14.33
C LYS A 199 -32.40 -11.53 15.18
N ASN A 200 -31.42 -12.40 15.42
CA ASN A 200 -30.20 -12.05 16.15
C ASN A 200 -29.31 -11.07 15.38
N MET A 201 -29.39 -11.05 14.05
CA MET A 201 -28.64 -10.13 13.19
C MET A 201 -29.43 -8.85 12.87
N GLN A 202 -30.77 -8.89 12.92
CA GLN A 202 -31.62 -7.72 12.61
C GLN A 202 -31.29 -6.51 13.50
N SER A 203 -31.23 -6.73 14.81
CA SER A 203 -30.94 -5.66 15.77
C SER A 203 -29.54 -5.11 15.59
N THR A 204 -28.56 -5.98 15.33
CA THR A 204 -27.17 -5.58 15.10
C THR A 204 -27.07 -4.78 13.80
N MET A 205 -27.68 -5.25 12.71
CA MET A 205 -27.64 -4.57 11.43
C MET A 205 -28.31 -3.20 11.48
N MET A 206 -29.46 -3.06 12.16
CA MET A 206 -30.07 -1.75 12.38
C MET A 206 -29.17 -0.83 13.20
N ALA A 207 -28.59 -1.33 14.30
CA ALA A 207 -27.68 -0.54 15.12
C ALA A 207 -26.43 -0.09 14.33
N THR A 208 -25.91 -0.94 13.44
CA THR A 208 -24.80 -0.57 12.55
C THR A 208 -25.23 0.48 11.54
N LEU A 209 -26.41 0.33 10.92
CA LEU A 209 -26.97 1.32 10.00
C LEU A 209 -27.28 2.66 10.67
N ASP A 210 -27.48 2.67 12.00
CA ASP A 210 -27.72 3.87 12.79
C ASP A 210 -26.43 4.54 13.32
N ARG A 211 -25.32 3.80 13.39
CA ARG A 211 -24.05 4.28 13.95
C ARG A 211 -22.99 4.56 12.90
N ASP A 212 -22.97 3.78 11.83
CA ASP A 212 -21.96 3.87 10.79
C ASP A 212 -22.50 4.58 9.54
N PRO A 213 -22.02 5.81 9.25
CA PRO A 213 -22.44 6.57 8.08
C PRO A 213 -22.09 5.87 6.76
N GLN A 214 -20.96 5.16 6.68
CA GLN A 214 -20.52 4.50 5.45
C GLN A 214 -21.42 3.30 5.11
N THR A 215 -21.62 2.41 6.09
CA THR A 215 -22.52 1.26 5.92
C THR A 215 -23.94 1.70 5.52
N TYR A 216 -24.45 2.80 6.09
CA TYR A 216 -25.75 3.34 5.70
C TYR A 216 -25.78 3.80 4.23
N ILE A 217 -24.77 4.55 3.77
CA ILE A 217 -24.68 5.00 2.37
C ILE A 217 -24.62 3.80 1.42
N GLU A 218 -23.73 2.84 1.68
CA GLU A 218 -23.54 1.68 0.81
C GLU A 218 -24.84 0.88 0.66
N MET A 219 -25.51 0.61 1.79
CA MET A 219 -26.75 -0.13 1.82
C MET A 219 -27.88 0.64 1.14
N TYR A 220 -27.94 1.96 1.33
CA TYR A 220 -28.88 2.83 0.64
C TYR A 220 -28.65 2.82 -0.88
N GLN A 221 -27.41 2.97 -1.33
CA GLN A 221 -27.06 2.94 -2.76
C GLN A 221 -27.37 1.59 -3.40
N LYS A 222 -27.07 0.49 -2.70
CA LYS A 222 -27.37 -0.87 -3.15
C LYS A 222 -28.87 -1.09 -3.31
N ALA A 223 -29.67 -0.69 -2.31
CA ALA A 223 -31.12 -0.77 -2.38
C ALA A 223 -31.69 0.15 -3.48
N ARG A 224 -31.12 1.34 -3.64
CA ARG A 224 -31.48 2.28 -4.72
C ARG A 224 -31.18 1.70 -6.10
N ALA A 225 -30.06 1.02 -6.30
CA ALA A 225 -29.72 0.37 -7.56
C ALA A 225 -30.71 -0.75 -7.94
N GLN A 226 -31.30 -1.43 -6.95
CA GLN A 226 -32.32 -2.46 -7.18
C GLN A 226 -33.70 -1.88 -7.54
N ILE A 227 -33.96 -0.62 -7.18
CA ILE A 227 -35.25 0.06 -7.40
C ILE A 227 -35.19 1.01 -8.60
N ALA A 228 -34.01 1.56 -8.89
CA ALA A 228 -33.79 2.39 -10.06
C ALA A 228 -34.21 1.59 -11.31
N PRO A 229 -35.02 2.18 -12.21
CA PRO A 229 -35.52 1.45 -13.35
C PRO A 229 -34.34 1.02 -14.22
N GLU A 230 -34.19 -0.30 -14.40
CA GLU A 230 -33.40 -0.84 -15.49
C GLU A 230 -33.87 -0.18 -16.81
N LYS A 231 -32.90 0.27 -17.61
CA LYS A 231 -33.09 1.03 -18.85
C LYS A 231 -34.11 0.41 -19.81
N LYS A 232 -34.91 1.30 -20.42
CA LYS A 232 -35.27 1.34 -21.85
C LYS A 232 -35.27 -0.01 -22.60
N GLU A 233 -36.43 -0.63 -22.73
CA GLU A 233 -36.76 -1.48 -23.88
C GLU A 233 -37.98 -0.91 -24.64
N THR A 234 -37.67 -0.46 -25.85
CA THR A 234 -38.49 -0.29 -27.06
C THR A 234 -40.02 -0.18 -26.97
N VAL A 235 -40.55 1.02 -27.26
CA VAL A 235 -41.74 1.15 -28.13
C VAL A 235 -41.48 2.21 -29.19
N LYS A 236 -41.29 1.76 -30.44
CA LYS A 236 -41.39 2.57 -31.64
C LYS A 236 -42.82 3.07 -31.80
N THR A 237 -43.05 4.38 -31.75
CA THR A 237 -44.03 5.06 -32.63
C THR A 237 -43.69 6.56 -32.71
N LYS A 238 -43.83 7.10 -33.93
CA LYS A 238 -43.39 8.41 -34.46
C LYS A 238 -44.07 9.65 -33.81
N PRO A 239 -43.55 10.89 -34.07
CA PRO A 239 -43.62 12.06 -33.18
C PRO A 239 -44.83 12.99 -33.47
N PRO A 240 -45.04 14.08 -32.70
CA PRO A 240 -44.53 15.37 -33.19
C PRO A 240 -44.19 16.46 -32.12
N VAL A 241 -43.54 17.51 -32.62
CA VAL A 241 -43.49 18.92 -32.18
C VAL A 241 -42.36 19.39 -31.23
N LEU A 242 -41.48 20.16 -31.89
CA LEU A 242 -40.58 21.22 -31.42
C LEU A 242 -41.03 21.99 -30.17
N VAL A 243 -40.15 22.04 -29.17
CA VAL A 243 -39.87 23.29 -28.45
C VAL A 243 -38.35 23.40 -28.31
N GLU A 244 -37.80 24.45 -28.92
CA GLU A 244 -36.44 24.92 -28.70
C GLU A 244 -36.26 25.34 -27.24
N THR A 245 -35.20 24.87 -26.59
CA THR A 245 -34.39 25.68 -25.67
C THR A 245 -33.14 24.92 -25.27
N GLY A 246 -31.97 25.56 -25.45
CA GLY A 246 -30.78 25.33 -24.65
C GLY A 246 -29.99 24.05 -24.93
N VAL A 247 -29.15 24.09 -25.96
CA VAL A 247 -27.93 23.28 -26.01
C VAL A 247 -27.09 23.65 -24.79
N THR A 248 -27.00 22.76 -23.82
CA THR A 248 -25.91 22.76 -22.84
C THR A 248 -25.09 21.52 -23.13
N GLU A 249 -23.94 21.75 -23.73
CA GLU A 249 -22.90 20.78 -24.04
C GLU A 249 -22.45 20.13 -22.72
N GLU A 250 -22.79 18.85 -22.52
CA GLU A 250 -22.32 18.06 -21.39
C GLU A 250 -20.82 17.80 -21.54
N VAL A 251 -20.02 18.69 -20.96
CA VAL A 251 -18.61 18.39 -20.63
C VAL A 251 -18.62 17.61 -19.31
N PRO A 252 -17.98 16.42 -19.22
CA PRO A 252 -18.01 15.59 -18.02
C PRO A 252 -17.45 16.36 -16.81
N LEU A 253 -18.23 16.41 -15.72
CA LEU A 253 -17.90 17.17 -14.49
C LEU A 253 -16.55 16.80 -13.85
N GLU A 254 -15.98 15.64 -14.18
CA GLU A 254 -14.74 15.14 -13.58
C GLU A 254 -13.46 15.84 -14.06
N THR A 255 -13.44 16.39 -15.28
CA THR A 255 -12.25 17.11 -15.80
C THR A 255 -12.21 18.56 -15.32
N ILE A 256 -13.37 19.12 -14.96
CA ILE A 256 -13.49 20.52 -14.51
C ILE A 256 -12.99 20.69 -13.07
N THR A 257 -13.17 19.68 -12.22
CA THR A 257 -12.70 19.75 -10.82
C THR A 257 -11.18 19.64 -10.72
N LYS A 258 -10.55 18.69 -11.44
CA LYS A 258 -9.09 18.51 -11.44
C LYS A 258 -8.35 19.74 -12.00
N GLN A 259 -8.79 20.30 -13.13
CA GLN A 259 -8.17 21.50 -13.68
C GLN A 259 -8.33 22.75 -12.80
N LYS A 260 -9.43 22.86 -12.05
CA LYS A 260 -9.60 23.96 -11.09
C LYS A 260 -8.71 23.77 -9.87
N LEU A 261 -8.61 22.54 -9.36
CA LEU A 261 -7.77 22.19 -8.21
C LEU A 261 -6.27 22.39 -8.51
N ASP A 262 -5.83 22.05 -9.72
CA ASP A 262 -4.44 22.26 -10.16
C ASP A 262 -4.11 23.76 -10.37
N LYS A 263 -5.10 24.56 -10.82
CA LYS A 263 -4.95 26.02 -10.91
C LYS A 263 -4.88 26.69 -9.55
N GLU A 264 -5.60 26.18 -8.55
CA GLU A 264 -5.51 26.66 -7.17
C GLU A 264 -4.18 26.25 -6.52
N ARG A 265 -3.74 25.01 -6.72
CA ARG A 265 -2.41 24.55 -6.31
C ARG A 265 -1.31 25.46 -6.87
N ALA A 266 -1.35 25.76 -8.17
CA ALA A 266 -0.37 26.63 -8.81
C ALA A 266 -0.43 28.09 -8.31
N LYS A 267 -1.58 28.56 -7.81
CA LYS A 267 -1.70 29.89 -7.19
C LYS A 267 -1.14 29.89 -5.76
N ILE A 268 -1.43 28.87 -4.97
CA ILE A 268 -0.99 28.72 -3.57
C ILE A 268 0.53 28.53 -3.49
N LEU A 269 1.12 27.73 -4.39
CA LEU A 269 2.57 27.58 -4.52
C LEU A 269 3.29 28.87 -4.96
N LYS A 270 2.59 29.75 -5.69
CA LYS A 270 3.13 31.06 -6.11
C LYS A 270 2.99 32.14 -5.04
N SER A 271 2.00 32.05 -4.16
CA SER A 271 1.80 33.01 -3.07
C SER A 271 2.69 32.72 -1.86
N GLY A 272 3.23 31.50 -1.73
CA GLY A 272 4.09 31.11 -0.61
C GLY A 272 3.35 31.07 0.74
N ASP A 273 2.02 31.00 0.68
CA ASP A 273 1.17 31.08 1.86
C ASP A 273 0.97 29.70 2.46
N HIS A 274 1.68 29.42 3.56
CA HIS A 274 1.73 28.12 4.21
C HIS A 274 0.38 27.67 4.78
N ALA A 275 -0.46 28.61 5.23
CA ALA A 275 -1.80 28.29 5.76
C ALA A 275 -2.74 27.76 4.66
N ALA A 276 -2.68 28.35 3.46
CA ALA A 276 -3.45 27.87 2.31
C ALA A 276 -2.94 26.51 1.77
N LEU A 277 -1.67 26.19 2.05
CA LEU A 277 -1.06 24.91 1.71
C LEU A 277 -1.59 23.80 2.63
N GLU A 278 -1.68 24.07 3.93
CA GLU A 278 -2.26 23.15 4.93
C GLU A 278 -3.73 22.86 4.65
N ASP A 279 -4.54 23.89 4.35
CA ASP A 279 -5.95 23.73 3.96
C ASP A 279 -6.11 22.89 2.67
N TYR A 280 -5.21 23.03 1.70
CA TYR A 280 -5.22 22.21 0.49
C TYR A 280 -4.91 20.73 0.78
N PHE A 281 -3.97 20.46 1.69
CA PHE A 281 -3.61 19.10 2.09
C PHE A 281 -4.70 18.42 2.92
N THR A 282 -5.38 19.12 3.83
CA THR A 282 -6.56 18.58 4.54
C THR A 282 -7.72 18.33 3.60
N MET A 283 -7.97 19.20 2.62
CA MET A 283 -9.00 19.00 1.60
C MET A 283 -8.71 17.78 0.71
N LYS A 284 -7.44 17.50 0.41
CA LYS A 284 -7.02 16.31 -0.34
C LYS A 284 -7.01 15.04 0.52
N GLY A 285 -6.65 15.13 1.80
CA GLY A 285 -6.72 14.01 2.75
C GLY A 285 -8.13 13.44 2.84
N GLY A 286 -9.14 14.31 2.98
CA GLY A 286 -10.55 13.89 2.95
C GLY A 286 -11.04 13.40 1.57
N LEU A 287 -10.37 13.80 0.47
CA LEU A 287 -10.71 13.34 -0.88
C LEU A 287 -10.05 12.01 -1.25
N VAL A 288 -8.94 11.64 -0.62
CA VAL A 288 -8.29 10.32 -0.77
C VAL A 288 -9.04 9.27 0.05
N ASP A 289 -9.46 9.61 1.27
CA ASP A 289 -10.29 8.72 2.10
C ASP A 289 -11.69 8.46 1.48
N SER A 290 -12.23 9.39 0.70
CA SER A 290 -13.51 9.19 -0.02
C SER A 290 -13.37 8.49 -1.38
N LEU A 291 -12.15 8.18 -1.83
CA LEU A 291 -11.89 7.45 -3.09
C LEU A 291 -11.40 6.01 -2.88
N GLY A 292 -11.32 5.51 -1.65
CA GLY A 292 -11.11 4.08 -1.38
C GLY A 292 -9.88 3.49 -2.08
N LEU A 293 -8.72 4.12 -1.91
CA LEU A 293 -7.41 3.56 -2.23
C LEU A 293 -6.63 3.25 -0.96
#